data_AF-A0A1S3GY31-F1
#
_entry.id   AF-A0A1S3GY31-F1
#
_cell.length_a   1.000
_cell.length_b   1.000
_cell.length_c   1.000
_cell.angle_alpha   90.00
_cell.angle_beta   90.00
_cell.angle_gamma   90.00
#
_symmetry.space_group_name_H-M   'P 1'
#
loop_
_entity.id
_entity.type
_entity.pdbx_description
1 polymer ?
#
loop_
_entity_poly.entity_id
_entity_poly.type
_entity_poly.pdbx_seq_one_letter_code
_entity_poly.pdbx_strand_id
1 'polypeptide(L)'
;MESLQADVEMLFAEKIVSVGRVTFGEENRKMMTNSCLKRNENLKIIKAICALLNSGGGVIKAEIDDRTYNYRSHGLGQDLETSFQKLLPSGSQKCLDYTQQGDLLLIFVKAWNPDVCSLPVKICSLHSNLYRRDVTSAINLSASNALELLREKASRAQRGTRDLHTPQRTLKRYIQEEEDMKVAASEFFERDRLRYKEKLNFTESTHVEFKRFTSKKIVPRIKERLLHYVSAFANTLGGYLIIGVDDKSKEVFGCKKEKVNPDLLKNEIENYIEKLPTYHFCQKKPKVKFTTKIINVYQRDALYGYVCVVRVEPFCCVVFAEDPDSWILMENSVTRLTAEHWVVMMLDAQS
;
A
#
# COMPACT_ATOMS: atom_id res chain seq x y z
N MET A 1 41.27 39.97 -24.16
CA MET A 1 40.64 39.74 -22.85
C MET A 1 39.54 38.72 -23.10
N GLU A 2 39.94 37.46 -23.14
CA GLU A 2 39.09 36.35 -23.57
C GLU A 2 38.26 35.83 -22.39
N SER A 3 37.02 35.50 -22.73
CA SER A 3 35.95 34.99 -21.90
C SER A 3 36.33 33.72 -21.16
N LEU A 4 36.21 33.73 -19.83
CA LEU A 4 36.05 32.52 -19.03
C LEU A 4 34.58 32.08 -19.11
N GLN A 5 34.19 31.53 -20.26
CA GLN A 5 32.99 30.70 -20.35
C GLN A 5 33.43 29.29 -19.96
N ALA A 6 33.45 29.03 -18.65
CA ALA A 6 33.51 27.68 -18.15
C ALA A 6 32.09 27.12 -18.21
N ASP A 7 31.88 26.15 -19.10
CA ASP A 7 30.92 25.07 -18.88
C ASP A 7 31.28 24.46 -17.53
N VAL A 8 30.70 24.99 -16.45
CA VAL A 8 30.64 24.32 -15.16
C VAL A 8 29.59 23.23 -15.36
N GLU A 9 29.99 22.20 -16.10
CA GLU A 9 29.33 20.90 -16.10
C GLU A 9 29.00 20.55 -14.65
N MET A 10 27.85 19.92 -14.47
CA MET A 10 27.27 19.38 -13.25
C MET A 10 28.15 18.32 -12.53
N LEU A 11 29.46 18.51 -12.46
CA LEU A 11 30.47 17.67 -11.80
C LEU A 11 30.27 17.57 -10.28
N PHE A 12 29.36 18.35 -9.70
CA PHE A 12 29.09 18.35 -8.25
C PHE A 12 27.87 17.51 -7.83
N ALA A 13 27.07 17.01 -8.76
CA ALA A 13 26.01 16.05 -8.43
C ALA A 13 26.52 14.64 -8.68
N GLU A 14 26.98 13.94 -7.63
CA GLU A 14 27.42 12.54 -7.73
C GLU A 14 26.32 11.61 -8.29
N LYS A 15 25.05 12.02 -8.20
CA LYS A 15 23.87 11.23 -8.58
C LYS A 15 22.92 12.06 -9.44
N ILE A 16 22.76 11.67 -10.70
CA ILE A 16 21.86 12.32 -11.66
C ILE A 16 20.86 11.29 -12.19
N VAL A 17 19.57 11.62 -12.16
CA VAL A 17 18.49 10.79 -12.70
C VAL A 17 17.78 11.52 -13.82
N SER A 18 17.85 11.00 -15.06
CA SER A 18 17.09 11.55 -16.18
C SER A 18 15.69 10.94 -16.23
N VAL A 19 14.65 11.78 -16.28
CA VAL A 19 13.25 11.34 -16.40
C VAL A 19 12.67 11.50 -17.81
N GLY A 20 13.48 12.01 -18.75
CA GLY A 20 13.10 12.32 -20.12
C GLY A 20 12.17 13.54 -20.20
N ARG A 21 11.37 13.60 -21.26
CA ARG A 21 10.40 14.69 -21.49
C ARG A 21 9.26 14.67 -20.50
N VAL A 22 8.96 15.84 -19.97
CA VAL A 22 7.85 16.08 -19.04
C VAL A 22 7.17 17.40 -19.37
N THR A 23 5.83 17.37 -19.32
CA THR A 23 5.01 18.59 -19.38
C THR A 23 4.99 19.27 -18.01
N PHE A 24 5.41 20.54 -17.92
CA PHE A 24 5.36 21.35 -16.71
C PHE A 24 4.46 22.58 -16.89
N GLY A 25 4.01 23.14 -15.77
CA GLY A 25 3.17 24.35 -15.69
C GLY A 25 1.70 23.99 -15.51
N GLU A 26 1.01 24.67 -14.59
CA GLU A 26 -0.35 24.29 -14.20
C GLU A 26 -1.35 24.29 -15.37
N GLU A 27 -1.30 25.32 -16.22
CA GLU A 27 -2.18 25.43 -17.37
C GLU A 27 -1.87 24.36 -18.43
N ASN A 28 -0.59 24.11 -18.71
CA ASN A 28 -0.18 23.04 -19.62
C ASN A 28 -0.58 21.66 -19.10
N ARG A 29 -0.35 21.38 -17.82
CA ARG A 29 -0.76 20.14 -17.14
C ARG A 29 -2.27 19.95 -17.20
N LYS A 30 -3.07 21.00 -17.05
CA LYS A 30 -4.54 20.95 -17.20
C LYS A 30 -4.98 20.64 -18.62
N MET A 31 -4.28 21.20 -19.62
CA MET A 31 -4.58 20.98 -21.05
C MET A 31 -4.17 19.60 -21.58
N MET A 32 -3.42 18.80 -20.81
CA MET A 32 -3.08 17.43 -21.20
C MET A 32 -4.32 16.53 -21.32
N THR A 33 -4.68 16.18 -22.56
CA THR A 33 -5.79 15.26 -22.86
C THR A 33 -5.45 13.81 -22.54
N ASN A 34 -4.17 13.42 -22.62
CA ASN A 34 -3.71 12.08 -22.29
C ASN A 34 -3.48 11.91 -20.78
N SER A 35 -4.53 11.49 -20.08
CA SER A 35 -4.47 11.24 -18.63
C SER A 35 -3.48 10.15 -18.21
N CYS A 36 -3.20 9.17 -19.08
CA CYS A 36 -2.22 8.11 -18.79
C CYS A 36 -0.79 8.68 -18.81
N LEU A 37 -0.46 9.48 -19.83
CA LEU A 37 0.82 10.18 -19.91
C LEU A 37 1.03 11.11 -18.72
N LYS A 38 0.03 11.94 -18.39
CA LYS A 38 0.07 12.87 -17.25
C LYS A 38 0.41 12.17 -15.93
N ARG A 39 -0.18 10.99 -15.69
CA ARG A 39 0.10 10.15 -14.51
C ARG A 39 1.48 9.50 -14.57
N ASN A 40 1.90 9.05 -15.75
CA ASN A 40 3.21 8.41 -15.94
C ASN A 40 4.36 9.40 -15.70
N GLU A 41 4.27 10.61 -16.25
CA GLU A 41 5.25 11.69 -15.99
C GLU A 41 5.38 11.99 -14.50
N ASN A 42 4.25 12.15 -13.80
CA ASN A 42 4.22 12.38 -12.36
C ASN A 42 4.88 11.22 -11.60
N LEU A 43 4.50 9.98 -11.93
CA LEU A 43 5.05 8.79 -11.29
C LEU A 43 6.57 8.67 -11.49
N LYS A 44 7.10 8.99 -12.69
CA LYS A 44 8.55 8.99 -12.95
C LYS A 44 9.29 9.95 -12.03
N ILE A 45 8.79 11.17 -11.88
CA ILE A 45 9.42 12.17 -11.01
C ILE A 45 9.33 11.74 -9.54
N ILE A 46 8.17 11.27 -9.08
CA ILE A 46 8.01 10.77 -7.69
C ILE A 46 8.99 9.63 -7.37
N LYS A 47 9.14 8.67 -8.29
CA LYS A 47 10.09 7.56 -8.13
C LYS A 47 11.53 8.07 -8.05
N ALA A 48 11.91 9.00 -8.92
CA ALA A 48 13.25 9.60 -8.91
C ALA A 48 13.51 10.39 -7.63
N ILE A 49 12.54 11.18 -7.15
CA ILE A 49 12.65 11.91 -5.87
C ILE A 49 12.84 10.92 -4.72
N CYS A 50 11.98 9.90 -4.61
CA CYS A 50 12.07 8.89 -3.56
C CYS A 50 13.43 8.17 -3.58
N ALA A 51 13.90 7.78 -4.77
CA ALA A 51 15.19 7.13 -4.95
C ALA A 51 16.36 7.99 -4.46
N LEU A 52 16.40 9.27 -4.87
CA LEU A 52 17.46 10.18 -4.47
C LEU A 52 17.42 10.49 -2.97
N LEU A 53 16.24 10.71 -2.39
CA LEU A 53 16.06 10.88 -0.93
C LEU A 53 16.71 9.71 -0.18
N ASN A 54 16.42 8.49 -0.59
CA ASN A 54 16.92 7.26 0.04
C ASN A 54 18.37 6.93 -0.31
N SER A 55 19.01 7.72 -1.18
CA SER A 55 20.35 7.46 -1.69
C SER A 55 21.31 8.64 -1.47
N GLY A 56 21.06 9.51 -0.49
CA GLY A 56 21.96 10.61 -0.14
C GLY A 56 21.78 11.89 -0.98
N GLY A 57 20.69 12.00 -1.74
CA GLY A 57 20.38 13.16 -2.57
C GLY A 57 20.95 13.09 -3.99
N GLY A 58 20.71 14.14 -4.77
CA GLY A 58 21.17 14.27 -6.15
C GLY A 58 20.31 15.22 -6.98
N VAL A 59 20.36 15.07 -8.30
CA VAL A 59 19.64 15.94 -9.25
C VAL A 59 18.79 15.11 -10.20
N ILE A 60 17.54 15.52 -10.39
CA ILE A 60 16.68 15.00 -11.45
C ILE A 60 16.74 15.95 -12.63
N LYS A 61 17.02 15.41 -13.81
CA LYS A 61 17.01 16.12 -15.07
C LYS A 61 15.75 15.78 -15.85
N ALA A 62 14.90 16.77 -16.09
CA ALA A 62 13.70 16.65 -16.91
C ALA A 62 13.81 17.55 -18.14
N GLU A 63 13.53 17.00 -19.31
CA GLU A 63 13.43 17.77 -20.56
C GLU A 63 12.04 18.42 -20.61
N ILE A 64 12.01 19.73 -20.81
CA ILE A 64 10.78 20.50 -20.89
C ILE A 64 10.16 20.27 -22.28
N ASP A 65 8.91 19.78 -22.32
CA ASP A 65 8.23 19.51 -23.58
C ASP A 65 7.80 20.80 -24.33
N ASP A 66 7.37 21.81 -23.58
CA ASP A 66 6.92 23.11 -24.10
C ASP A 66 8.02 24.18 -23.99
N ARG A 67 8.53 24.65 -25.12
CA ARG A 67 9.56 25.70 -25.18
C ARG A 67 9.12 27.06 -24.65
N THR A 68 7.82 27.31 -24.54
CA THR A 68 7.27 28.56 -23.98
C THR A 68 7.18 28.51 -22.45
N TYR A 69 7.49 27.37 -21.84
CA TYR A 69 7.44 27.19 -20.41
C TYR A 69 8.53 28.00 -19.67
N ASN A 70 8.10 28.69 -18.61
CA ASN A 70 8.98 29.35 -17.66
C ASN A 70 8.56 28.97 -16.23
N TYR A 71 9.46 28.33 -15.47
CA TYR A 71 9.18 27.87 -14.12
C TYR A 71 8.72 28.98 -13.17
N ARG A 72 9.30 30.19 -13.29
CA ARG A 72 8.98 31.32 -12.41
C ARG A 72 7.56 31.85 -12.61
N SER A 73 7.01 31.75 -13.81
CA SER A 73 5.66 32.23 -14.13
C SER A 73 4.61 31.11 -14.13
N HIS A 74 4.98 29.87 -14.47
CA HIS A 74 4.01 28.79 -14.70
C HIS A 74 4.01 27.71 -13.60
N GLY A 75 5.03 27.67 -12.73
CA GLY A 75 5.16 26.67 -11.68
C GLY A 75 5.36 25.25 -12.22
N LEU A 76 5.20 24.22 -11.38
CA LEU A 76 5.31 22.82 -11.81
C LEU A 76 3.99 22.28 -12.35
N GLY A 77 2.91 22.65 -11.67
CA GLY A 77 1.58 22.07 -11.82
C GLY A 77 1.12 21.43 -10.51
N GLN A 78 -0.13 21.71 -10.15
CA GLN A 78 -0.72 21.40 -8.86
C GLN A 78 -0.72 19.90 -8.58
N ASP A 79 -0.85 19.07 -9.60
CA ASP A 79 -0.91 17.63 -9.42
C ASP A 79 0.46 16.99 -9.15
N LEU A 80 1.54 17.57 -9.68
CA LEU A 80 2.91 17.23 -9.29
C LEU A 80 3.17 17.67 -7.85
N GLU A 81 2.86 18.92 -7.51
CA GLU A 81 3.07 19.48 -6.16
C GLU A 81 2.29 18.70 -5.09
N THR A 82 1.04 18.36 -5.37
CA THR A 82 0.20 17.53 -4.48
C THR A 82 0.82 16.14 -4.28
N SER A 83 1.43 15.58 -5.33
CA SER A 83 2.09 14.27 -5.24
C SER A 83 3.38 14.36 -4.42
N PHE A 84 4.13 15.46 -4.56
CA PHE A 84 5.33 15.71 -3.76
C PHE A 84 4.98 15.90 -2.29
N GLN A 85 3.88 16.59 -1.97
CA GLN A 85 3.38 16.75 -0.59
C GLN A 85 2.96 15.41 0.02
N LYS A 86 2.40 14.49 -0.76
CA LYS A 86 2.09 13.13 -0.27
C LYS A 86 3.34 12.33 0.10
N LEU A 87 4.40 12.48 -0.69
CA LEU A 87 5.70 11.85 -0.43
C LEU A 87 6.47 12.56 0.71
N LEU A 88 6.31 13.88 0.82
CA LEU A 88 7.01 14.78 1.74
C LEU A 88 6.01 15.64 2.54
N PRO A 89 5.28 15.06 3.52
CA PRO A 89 4.21 15.76 4.24
C PRO A 89 4.69 16.98 5.03
N SER A 90 5.95 16.98 5.47
CA SER A 90 6.57 18.04 6.28
C SER A 90 7.07 19.25 5.46
N GLY A 91 6.73 19.28 4.16
CA GLY A 91 7.01 20.36 3.23
C GLY A 91 8.09 19.98 2.21
N SER A 92 7.69 19.89 0.94
CA SER A 92 8.59 19.58 -0.18
C SER A 92 9.74 20.57 -0.33
N GLN A 93 9.54 21.85 -0.01
CA GLN A 93 10.55 22.92 -0.06
C GLN A 93 11.78 22.66 0.83
N LYS A 94 11.64 21.83 1.87
CA LYS A 94 12.79 21.49 2.72
C LYS A 94 13.78 20.59 2.00
N CYS A 95 13.29 19.72 1.12
CA CYS A 95 14.08 18.67 0.47
C CYS A 95 14.29 18.91 -1.03
N LEU A 96 13.46 19.76 -1.66
CA LEU A 96 13.44 19.97 -3.11
C LEU A 96 13.71 21.44 -3.45
N ASP A 97 14.69 21.66 -4.32
CA ASP A 97 14.97 22.94 -4.94
C ASP A 97 14.88 22.80 -6.48
N TYR A 98 14.51 23.88 -7.18
CA TYR A 98 14.21 23.83 -8.62
C TYR A 98 15.00 24.89 -9.38
N THR A 99 15.53 24.55 -10.55
CA THR A 99 16.18 25.51 -11.44
C THR A 99 15.91 25.15 -12.89
N GLN A 100 15.50 26.13 -13.70
CA GLN A 100 15.37 25.97 -15.14
C GLN A 100 16.66 26.41 -15.83
N GLN A 101 17.18 25.59 -16.74
CA GLN A 101 18.33 25.87 -17.60
C GLN A 101 17.95 25.57 -19.05
N GLY A 102 17.57 26.61 -19.80
CA GLY A 102 17.04 26.45 -21.17
C GLY A 102 15.83 25.51 -21.19
N ASP A 103 15.94 24.45 -21.98
CA ASP A 103 14.92 23.40 -22.17
C ASP A 103 14.98 22.29 -21.09
N LEU A 104 15.72 22.51 -19.99
CA LEU A 104 15.83 21.58 -18.87
C LEU A 104 15.25 22.17 -17.59
N LEU A 105 14.49 21.36 -16.87
CA LEU A 105 14.17 21.61 -15.47
C LEU A 105 15.01 20.66 -14.60
N LEU A 106 15.82 21.25 -13.73
CA LEU A 106 16.62 20.55 -12.73
C LEU A 106 15.88 20.57 -11.39
N ILE A 107 15.68 19.40 -10.80
CA ILE A 107 15.11 19.24 -9.46
C ILE A 107 16.22 18.70 -8.55
N PHE A 108 16.70 19.54 -7.65
CA PHE A 108 17.69 19.17 -6.65
C PHE A 108 16.99 18.50 -5.48
N VAL A 109 17.45 17.32 -5.11
CA VAL A 109 16.88 16.51 -4.04
C VAL A 109 17.93 16.36 -2.95
N LYS A 110 17.65 16.85 -1.74
CA LYS A 110 18.52 16.64 -0.58
C LYS A 110 18.42 15.20 -0.09
N ALA A 111 19.45 14.74 0.62
CA ALA A 111 19.39 13.46 1.31
C ALA A 111 18.21 13.40 2.28
N TRP A 112 17.60 12.22 2.45
CA TRP A 112 16.61 12.02 3.50
C TRP A 112 17.23 12.26 4.86
N ASN A 113 16.61 13.14 5.64
CA ASN A 113 17.01 13.41 7.01
C ASN A 113 15.76 13.39 7.92
N PRO A 114 15.69 12.45 8.90
CA PRO A 114 14.57 12.34 9.82
C PRO A 114 14.22 13.64 10.55
N ASP A 115 15.23 14.44 10.93
CA ASP A 115 15.05 15.69 11.68
C ASP A 115 14.44 16.78 10.79
N VAL A 116 14.95 16.92 9.57
CA VAL A 116 14.45 17.89 8.57
C VAL A 116 13.04 17.54 8.13
N CYS A 117 12.78 16.24 7.93
CA CYS A 117 11.49 15.72 7.54
C CYS A 117 10.52 15.57 8.72
N SER A 118 10.94 15.85 9.96
CA SER A 118 10.11 15.76 11.18
C SER A 118 9.37 14.41 11.31
N LEU A 119 9.99 13.33 10.82
CA LEU A 119 9.43 11.99 10.80
C LEU A 119 10.47 11.02 11.39
N PRO A 120 10.10 10.12 12.30
CA PRO A 120 11.05 9.21 12.96
C PRO A 120 11.54 8.07 12.04
N VAL A 121 11.27 8.16 10.73
CA VAL A 121 11.53 7.12 9.74
C VAL A 121 12.86 7.37 9.03
N LYS A 122 13.57 6.30 8.71
CA LYS A 122 14.91 6.34 8.15
C LYS A 122 14.94 6.46 6.63
N ILE A 123 13.84 6.12 5.97
CA ILE A 123 13.70 6.22 4.51
C ILE A 123 12.35 6.80 4.13
N CYS A 124 12.31 7.41 2.95
CA CYS A 124 11.13 7.91 2.29
C CYS A 124 10.38 6.78 1.59
N SER A 125 9.05 6.80 1.68
CA SER A 125 8.16 5.85 0.99
C SER A 125 6.85 6.54 0.63
N LEU A 126 6.32 6.24 -0.55
CA LEU A 126 5.00 6.70 -0.96
C LEU A 126 3.89 5.90 -0.26
N HIS A 127 4.01 4.58 -0.27
CA HIS A 127 3.12 3.65 0.42
C HIS A 127 3.93 2.52 1.06
N SER A 128 3.63 2.17 2.31
CA SER A 128 4.30 1.04 2.98
C SER A 128 3.80 -0.30 2.47
N ASN A 129 2.56 -0.35 1.98
CA ASN A 129 1.84 -1.57 1.62
C ASN A 129 1.70 -2.58 2.77
N LEU A 130 1.90 -2.09 4.01
CA LEU A 130 1.52 -2.77 5.24
C LEU A 130 0.13 -2.28 5.62
N TYR A 131 -0.80 -3.21 5.75
CA TYR A 131 -2.16 -2.91 6.19
C TYR A 131 -2.38 -3.39 7.60
N ARG A 132 -3.25 -2.69 8.33
CA ARG A 132 -3.88 -3.16 9.57
C ARG A 132 -5.38 -2.92 9.51
N ARG A 133 -6.12 -3.73 10.26
CA ARG A 133 -7.52 -3.45 10.57
C ARG A 133 -7.59 -2.34 11.61
N ASP A 134 -8.36 -1.32 11.30
CA ASP A 134 -8.79 -0.29 12.23
C ASP A 134 -10.32 -0.26 12.21
N VAL A 135 -10.90 -0.96 13.18
CA VAL A 135 -12.33 -1.24 13.27
C VAL A 135 -12.83 -1.83 11.94
N THR A 136 -13.70 -1.13 11.21
CA THR A 136 -14.30 -1.59 9.96
C THR A 136 -13.44 -1.35 8.71
N SER A 137 -12.26 -0.72 8.85
CA SER A 137 -11.44 -0.30 7.71
C SER A 137 -10.10 -1.03 7.66
N ALA A 138 -9.60 -1.27 6.44
CA ALA A 138 -8.22 -1.71 6.21
C ALA A 138 -7.39 -0.50 5.80
N ILE A 139 -6.47 -0.08 6.67
CA ILE A 139 -5.68 1.13 6.48
C ILE A 139 -4.26 0.77 6.06
N ASN A 140 -3.78 1.38 4.96
CA ASN A 140 -2.37 1.35 4.59
C ASN A 140 -1.61 2.23 5.59
N LEU A 141 -0.67 1.63 6.34
CA LEU A 141 0.04 2.33 7.38
C LEU A 141 0.94 3.41 6.77
N SER A 142 0.91 4.60 7.38
CA SER A 142 1.92 5.62 7.15
C SER A 142 3.31 5.06 7.50
N ALA A 143 4.37 5.65 6.97
CA ALA A 143 5.74 5.20 7.27
C ALA A 143 6.02 5.14 8.78
N SER A 144 5.52 6.11 9.56
CA SER A 144 5.66 6.14 11.02
C SER A 144 4.93 4.99 11.71
N ASN A 145 3.66 4.75 11.33
CA ASN A 145 2.86 3.67 11.93
C ASN A 145 3.38 2.28 11.50
N ALA A 146 3.92 2.18 10.28
CA ALA A 146 4.58 0.98 9.81
C ALA A 146 5.86 0.70 10.62
N LEU A 147 6.69 1.71 10.90
CA LEU A 147 7.87 1.58 11.77
C LEU A 147 7.49 1.11 13.18
N GLU A 148 6.42 1.66 13.75
CA GLU A 148 5.90 1.22 15.05
C GLU A 148 5.49 -0.25 15.04
N LEU A 149 4.72 -0.69 14.02
CA LEU A 149 4.36 -2.10 13.84
C LEU A 149 5.60 -3.00 13.72
N LEU A 150 6.62 -2.59 12.95
CA LEU A 150 7.86 -3.36 12.80
C LEU A 150 8.58 -3.53 14.14
N ARG A 151 8.75 -2.44 14.90
CA ARG A 151 9.37 -2.48 16.25
C ARG A 151 8.56 -3.32 17.23
N GLU A 152 7.23 -3.21 17.19
CA GLU A 152 6.33 -4.00 18.01
C GLU A 152 6.52 -5.50 17.73
N LYS A 153 6.46 -5.93 16.46
CA LYS A 153 6.62 -7.35 16.06
C LYS A 153 8.04 -7.86 16.34
N ALA A 154 9.08 -7.06 16.11
CA ALA A 154 10.46 -7.41 16.44
C ALA A 154 10.63 -7.67 17.96
N SER A 155 10.11 -6.78 18.80
CA SER A 155 10.18 -6.93 20.26
C SER A 155 9.42 -8.16 20.78
N ARG A 156 8.33 -8.55 20.12
CA ARG A 156 7.56 -9.77 20.46
C ARG A 156 8.33 -11.03 20.06
N ALA A 157 9.02 -11.02 18.92
CA ALA A 157 9.83 -12.14 18.48
C ALA A 157 11.02 -12.41 19.42
N GLN A 158 11.67 -11.36 19.93
CA GLN A 158 12.81 -11.48 20.86
C GLN A 158 12.40 -11.98 22.25
N ARG A 159 11.24 -11.57 22.76
CA ARG A 159 10.76 -11.92 24.11
C ARG A 159 10.18 -13.35 24.21
N GLY A 160 10.06 -14.06 23.09
CA GLY A 160 9.21 -15.25 22.99
C GLY A 160 7.73 -14.88 23.16
N THR A 161 6.82 -15.77 22.80
CA THR A 161 5.37 -15.61 23.04
C THR A 161 5.09 -15.57 24.54
N ARG A 162 5.23 -14.40 25.16
CA ARG A 162 4.50 -14.04 26.37
C ARG A 162 3.24 -13.33 25.90
N ASP A 163 2.09 -13.90 26.22
CA ASP A 163 0.80 -13.25 26.07
C ASP A 163 0.84 -11.93 26.84
N LEU A 164 1.09 -10.84 26.13
CA LEU A 164 0.86 -9.51 26.65
C LEU A 164 -0.65 -9.27 26.55
N HIS A 165 -1.35 -9.65 27.62
CA HIS A 165 -2.54 -8.94 28.01
C HIS A 165 -2.16 -7.47 28.16
N THR A 166 -2.51 -6.65 27.18
CA THR A 166 -2.38 -5.19 27.30
C THR A 166 -3.27 -4.74 28.46
N PRO A 167 -2.75 -4.02 29.47
CA PRO A 167 -3.58 -3.51 30.55
C PRO A 167 -4.25 -2.21 30.08
N GLN A 168 -5.52 -2.25 29.68
CA GLN A 168 -6.34 -1.05 29.54
C GLN A 168 -7.73 -1.25 30.15
N ARG A 169 -7.87 -0.71 31.36
CA ARG A 169 -9.03 -0.82 32.26
C ARG A 169 -10.21 0.09 31.88
N THR A 170 -10.44 0.33 30.59
CA THR A 170 -11.50 1.28 30.16
C THR A 170 -12.24 0.87 28.89
N LEU A 171 -12.67 -0.39 28.71
CA LEU A 171 -13.54 -0.71 27.55
C LEU A 171 -14.26 -2.10 27.55
N LYS A 172 -14.87 -2.56 28.65
CA LYS A 172 -15.47 -3.91 28.68
C LYS A 172 -16.54 -4.17 27.60
N ARG A 173 -17.35 -3.17 27.22
CA ARG A 173 -18.45 -3.35 26.27
C ARG A 173 -17.99 -3.50 24.82
N TYR A 174 -17.07 -2.64 24.34
CA TYR A 174 -16.60 -2.74 22.95
C TYR A 174 -15.74 -3.99 22.71
N ILE A 175 -15.02 -4.45 23.74
CA ILE A 175 -14.28 -5.72 23.66
C ILE A 175 -15.25 -6.89 23.47
N GLN A 176 -16.40 -6.87 24.16
CA GLN A 176 -17.43 -7.90 24.01
C GLN A 176 -18.06 -7.87 22.62
N GLU A 177 -18.44 -6.69 22.11
CA GLU A 177 -19.02 -6.53 20.77
C GLU A 177 -18.08 -7.07 19.67
N GLU A 178 -16.77 -6.79 19.75
CA GLU A 178 -15.79 -7.29 18.78
C GLU A 178 -15.64 -8.83 18.83
N GLU A 179 -15.65 -9.43 20.02
CA GLU A 179 -15.59 -10.89 20.15
C GLU A 179 -16.90 -11.54 19.68
N ASP A 180 -18.05 -10.92 19.95
CA ASP A 180 -19.36 -11.38 19.47
C ASP A 180 -19.39 -11.40 17.92
N MET A 181 -18.85 -10.37 17.26
CA MET A 181 -18.74 -10.33 15.79
C MET A 181 -17.85 -11.45 15.25
N LYS A 182 -16.75 -11.76 15.95
CA LYS A 182 -15.83 -12.83 15.56
C LYS A 182 -16.44 -14.22 15.76
N VAL A 183 -17.21 -14.43 16.84
CA VAL A 183 -17.98 -15.65 17.07
C VAL A 183 -19.03 -15.82 15.97
N ALA A 184 -19.82 -14.79 15.67
CA ALA A 184 -20.82 -14.83 14.60
C ALA A 184 -20.20 -15.13 13.23
N ALA A 185 -19.03 -14.57 12.92
CA ALA A 185 -18.31 -14.88 11.68
C ALA A 185 -17.77 -16.32 11.65
N SER A 186 -17.33 -16.85 12.79
CA SER A 186 -16.93 -18.25 12.92
C SER A 186 -18.12 -19.19 12.69
N GLU A 187 -19.28 -18.90 13.29
CA GLU A 187 -20.52 -19.67 13.07
C GLU A 187 -20.96 -19.60 11.60
N PHE A 188 -20.87 -18.41 11.00
CA PHE A 188 -21.14 -18.23 9.58
C PHE A 188 -20.20 -19.06 8.69
N PHE A 189 -18.92 -19.15 9.05
CA PHE A 189 -17.92 -19.94 8.33
C PHE A 189 -18.24 -21.45 8.38
N GLU A 190 -18.84 -21.95 9.46
CA GLU A 190 -19.22 -23.36 9.55
C GLU A 190 -20.47 -23.71 8.74
N ARG A 191 -21.25 -22.74 8.27
CA ARG A 191 -22.45 -23.01 7.45
C ARG A 191 -22.10 -23.62 6.09
N ASP A 192 -22.94 -24.54 5.62
CA ASP A 192 -22.82 -25.17 4.30
C ASP A 192 -23.81 -24.62 3.27
N ARG A 193 -24.87 -23.94 3.74
CA ARG A 193 -25.94 -23.41 2.91
C ARG A 193 -26.39 -22.03 3.36
N LEU A 194 -26.54 -21.14 2.38
CA LEU A 194 -27.03 -19.78 2.52
C LEU A 194 -28.27 -19.56 1.66
N ARG A 195 -29.11 -18.60 2.03
CA ARG A 195 -30.30 -18.19 1.27
C ARG A 195 -30.04 -16.82 0.63
N TYR A 196 -30.37 -16.68 -0.65
CA TYR A 196 -30.27 -15.42 -1.36
C TYR A 196 -31.12 -14.35 -0.67
N LYS A 197 -30.53 -13.18 -0.44
CA LYS A 197 -31.07 -12.05 0.35
C LYS A 197 -31.38 -12.38 1.81
N GLU A 198 -30.83 -13.46 2.38
CA GLU A 198 -30.86 -13.57 3.84
C GLU A 198 -30.04 -12.44 4.45
N LYS A 199 -30.57 -11.86 5.52
CA LYS A 199 -29.93 -10.76 6.24
C LYS A 199 -29.11 -11.32 7.39
N LEU A 200 -27.83 -10.99 7.43
CA LEU A 200 -26.94 -11.39 8.52
C LEU A 200 -27.23 -10.58 9.78
N ASN A 201 -27.03 -11.21 10.94
CA ASN A 201 -27.22 -10.62 12.27
C ASN A 201 -25.96 -9.95 12.82
N PHE A 202 -24.85 -9.91 12.07
CA PHE A 202 -23.59 -9.30 12.45
C PHE A 202 -23.09 -8.31 11.38
N THR A 203 -22.08 -7.52 11.72
CA THR A 203 -21.55 -6.43 10.88
C THR A 203 -20.06 -6.58 10.61
N GLU A 204 -19.54 -5.72 9.75
CA GLU A 204 -18.09 -5.50 9.68
C GLU A 204 -17.55 -5.04 11.04
N SER A 205 -16.33 -5.46 11.34
CA SER A 205 -15.61 -5.21 12.60
C SER A 205 -14.10 -5.35 12.35
N THR A 206 -13.28 -5.29 13.40
CA THR A 206 -11.83 -5.57 13.26
C THR A 206 -11.58 -6.97 12.71
N HIS A 207 -12.50 -7.92 12.95
CA HIS A 207 -12.38 -9.32 12.55
C HIS A 207 -13.21 -9.71 11.33
N VAL A 208 -14.06 -8.81 10.80
CA VAL A 208 -15.02 -9.13 9.74
C VAL A 208 -15.02 -8.05 8.67
N GLU A 209 -14.88 -8.46 7.41
CA GLU A 209 -15.05 -7.59 6.25
C GLU A 209 -16.04 -8.20 5.25
N PHE A 210 -17.03 -7.43 4.81
CA PHE A 210 -18.00 -7.82 3.80
C PHE A 210 -17.67 -7.19 2.46
N LYS A 211 -17.70 -7.97 1.38
CA LYS A 211 -17.56 -7.42 0.03
C LYS A 211 -18.53 -8.05 -0.93
N ARG A 212 -19.05 -7.26 -1.87
CA ARG A 212 -19.83 -7.79 -2.99
C ARG A 212 -18.94 -8.24 -4.13
N PHE A 213 -19.43 -9.22 -4.86
CA PHE A 213 -18.98 -9.47 -6.22
C PHE A 213 -19.44 -8.33 -7.13
N THR A 214 -18.52 -7.48 -7.55
CA THR A 214 -18.83 -6.45 -8.55
C THR A 214 -18.88 -7.07 -9.96
N SER A 215 -19.78 -6.59 -10.82
CA SER A 215 -20.07 -7.19 -12.14
C SER A 215 -18.94 -7.09 -13.17
N LYS A 216 -17.92 -6.25 -12.95
CA LYS A 216 -16.76 -6.11 -13.86
C LYS A 216 -15.57 -6.87 -13.27
N LYS A 217 -15.08 -7.89 -13.99
CA LYS A 217 -13.84 -8.65 -13.74
C LYS A 217 -13.63 -9.00 -12.25
N ILE A 218 -14.42 -9.97 -11.79
CA ILE A 218 -14.44 -10.48 -10.41
C ILE A 218 -13.02 -10.82 -9.94
N VAL A 219 -12.29 -11.62 -10.72
CA VAL A 219 -10.97 -12.13 -10.35
C VAL A 219 -9.92 -11.01 -10.16
N PRO A 220 -9.67 -10.11 -11.12
CA PRO A 220 -8.72 -9.01 -10.93
C PRO A 220 -9.02 -8.08 -9.75
N ARG A 221 -10.31 -7.81 -9.47
CA ARG A 221 -10.70 -6.97 -8.33
C ARG A 221 -10.58 -7.69 -7.00
N ILE A 222 -10.85 -8.99 -6.99
CA ILE A 222 -10.56 -9.82 -5.83
C ILE A 222 -9.06 -9.79 -5.59
N LYS A 223 -8.21 -9.98 -6.61
CA LYS A 223 -6.75 -9.92 -6.44
C LYS A 223 -6.30 -8.66 -5.69
N GLU A 224 -6.59 -7.46 -6.19
CA GLU A 224 -6.09 -6.22 -5.58
C GLU A 224 -6.61 -6.03 -4.14
N ARG A 225 -7.91 -6.23 -3.91
CA ARG A 225 -8.50 -5.99 -2.59
C ARG A 225 -8.20 -7.11 -1.58
N LEU A 226 -8.14 -8.36 -2.04
CA LEU A 226 -7.85 -9.53 -1.22
C LEU A 226 -6.52 -9.36 -0.49
N LEU A 227 -5.47 -8.96 -1.22
CA LEU A 227 -4.13 -8.83 -0.64
C LEU A 227 -4.09 -7.77 0.46
N HIS A 228 -4.80 -6.64 0.28
CA HIS A 228 -4.93 -5.62 1.31
C HIS A 228 -5.59 -6.17 2.59
N TYR A 229 -6.69 -6.92 2.45
CA TYR A 229 -7.40 -7.49 3.60
C TYR A 229 -6.61 -8.60 4.28
N VAL A 230 -5.93 -9.45 3.52
CA VAL A 230 -5.09 -10.52 4.07
C VAL A 230 -3.92 -9.92 4.86
N SER A 231 -3.22 -8.93 4.30
CA SER A 231 -2.20 -8.15 5.03
C SER A 231 -2.80 -7.53 6.31
N ALA A 232 -3.97 -6.88 6.20
CA ALA A 232 -4.64 -6.24 7.33
C ALA A 232 -4.96 -7.20 8.47
N PHE A 233 -5.62 -8.33 8.18
CA PHE A 233 -5.98 -9.33 9.19
C PHE A 233 -4.76 -10.03 9.78
N ALA A 234 -3.77 -10.39 8.94
CA ALA A 234 -2.55 -11.04 9.40
C ALA A 234 -1.73 -10.16 10.35
N ASN A 235 -1.65 -8.85 10.08
CA ASN A 235 -0.92 -7.89 10.90
C ASN A 235 -1.65 -7.45 12.18
N THR A 236 -2.91 -7.84 12.36
CA THR A 236 -3.71 -7.62 13.56
C THR A 236 -3.94 -8.93 14.33
N LEU A 237 -5.18 -9.39 14.44
CA LEU A 237 -5.62 -10.53 15.26
C LEU A 237 -6.31 -11.61 14.41
N GLY A 238 -6.10 -11.60 13.09
CA GLY A 238 -6.84 -12.44 12.15
C GLY A 238 -8.28 -11.99 11.96
N GLY A 239 -8.98 -12.68 11.06
CA GLY A 239 -10.38 -12.38 10.75
C GLY A 239 -10.90 -13.09 9.52
N TYR A 240 -12.05 -12.62 9.03
CA TYR A 240 -12.85 -13.22 7.97
C TYR A 240 -13.15 -12.17 6.90
N LEU A 241 -12.69 -12.42 5.68
CA LEU A 241 -13.14 -11.71 4.49
C LEU A 241 -14.27 -12.52 3.84
N ILE A 242 -15.49 -11.97 3.85
CA ILE A 242 -16.69 -12.62 3.32
C ILE A 242 -17.10 -11.92 2.02
N ILE A 243 -16.85 -12.59 0.90
CA ILE A 243 -17.13 -12.11 -0.45
C ILE A 243 -18.45 -12.71 -0.95
N GLY A 244 -19.39 -11.84 -1.28
CA GLY A 244 -20.77 -12.15 -1.63
C GLY A 244 -21.81 -11.55 -0.69
N VAL A 245 -21.42 -10.71 0.26
CA VAL A 245 -22.32 -10.01 1.18
C VAL A 245 -22.23 -8.50 0.93
N ASP A 246 -23.38 -7.83 0.95
CA ASP A 246 -23.45 -6.38 0.85
C ASP A 246 -23.19 -5.72 2.21
N ASP A 247 -22.30 -4.74 2.25
CA ASP A 247 -21.87 -4.05 3.47
C ASP A 247 -23.02 -3.28 4.15
N LYS A 248 -23.84 -2.57 3.37
CA LYS A 248 -24.91 -1.71 3.86
C LYS A 248 -26.15 -2.49 4.29
N SER A 249 -26.65 -3.35 3.42
CA SER A 249 -27.87 -4.12 3.68
C SER A 249 -27.62 -5.36 4.54
N LYS A 250 -26.37 -5.85 4.58
CA LYS A 250 -25.96 -7.10 5.24
C LYS A 250 -26.64 -8.33 4.63
N GLU A 251 -27.07 -8.22 3.38
CA GLU A 251 -27.75 -9.28 2.66
C GLU A 251 -26.76 -10.16 1.88
N VAL A 252 -27.02 -11.47 1.86
CA VAL A 252 -26.28 -12.43 1.05
C VAL A 252 -26.70 -12.33 -0.42
N PHE A 253 -25.77 -11.95 -1.28
CA PHE A 253 -25.97 -11.95 -2.74
C PHE A 253 -25.22 -13.07 -3.44
N GLY A 254 -24.03 -13.44 -2.94
CA GLY A 254 -23.11 -14.36 -3.61
C GLY A 254 -22.66 -13.86 -5.00
N CYS A 255 -22.02 -14.76 -5.74
CA CYS A 255 -21.77 -14.65 -7.17
C CYS A 255 -22.61 -15.68 -7.91
N LYS A 256 -23.27 -15.29 -9.00
CA LYS A 256 -24.01 -16.22 -9.87
C LYS A 256 -23.12 -17.39 -10.29
N LYS A 257 -23.63 -18.62 -10.21
CA LYS A 257 -22.86 -19.84 -10.48
C LYS A 257 -22.24 -19.90 -11.88
N GLU A 258 -22.83 -19.21 -12.86
CA GLU A 258 -22.34 -19.17 -14.24
C GLU A 258 -21.14 -18.23 -14.42
N LYS A 259 -20.86 -17.36 -13.45
CA LYS A 259 -19.81 -16.32 -13.55
C LYS A 259 -18.47 -16.73 -12.96
N VAL A 260 -18.45 -17.74 -12.09
CA VAL A 260 -17.26 -18.14 -11.34
C VAL A 260 -17.28 -19.65 -11.11
N ASN A 261 -16.17 -20.30 -11.41
CA ASN A 261 -15.90 -21.66 -10.97
C ASN A 261 -15.33 -21.62 -9.53
N PRO A 262 -15.97 -22.30 -8.55
CA PRO A 262 -15.52 -22.35 -7.16
C PRO A 262 -14.07 -22.79 -6.95
N ASP A 263 -13.64 -23.86 -7.63
CA ASP A 263 -12.31 -24.44 -7.46
C ASP A 263 -11.24 -23.53 -8.05
N LEU A 264 -11.52 -22.93 -9.21
CA LEU A 264 -10.62 -21.93 -9.79
C LEU A 264 -10.49 -20.70 -8.88
N LEU A 265 -11.59 -20.20 -8.31
CA LEU A 265 -11.54 -19.08 -7.37
C LEU A 265 -10.70 -19.41 -6.13
N LYS A 266 -10.88 -20.62 -5.57
CA LYS A 266 -10.11 -21.08 -4.41
C LYS A 266 -8.62 -21.16 -4.73
N ASN A 267 -8.27 -21.80 -5.85
CA ASN A 267 -6.88 -21.92 -6.29
C ASN A 267 -6.24 -20.55 -6.59
N GLU A 268 -6.98 -19.60 -7.17
CA GLU A 268 -6.49 -18.25 -7.40
C GLU A 268 -6.22 -17.50 -6.09
N ILE A 269 -7.14 -17.58 -5.12
CA ILE A 269 -6.96 -16.98 -3.78
C ILE A 269 -5.71 -17.55 -3.11
N GLU A 270 -5.55 -18.87 -3.14
CA GLU A 270 -4.37 -19.55 -2.58
C GLU A 270 -3.09 -19.05 -3.25
N ASN A 271 -3.04 -19.06 -4.58
CA ASN A 271 -1.90 -18.59 -5.36
C ASN A 271 -1.54 -17.11 -5.10
N TYR A 272 -2.51 -16.25 -4.80
CA TYR A 272 -2.26 -14.85 -4.48
C TYR A 272 -1.70 -14.69 -3.06
N ILE A 273 -2.29 -15.38 -2.08
CA ILE A 273 -1.87 -15.26 -0.67
C ILE A 273 -0.48 -15.85 -0.45
N GLU A 274 -0.16 -16.97 -1.12
CA GLU A 274 1.17 -17.59 -1.01
C GLU A 274 2.32 -16.72 -1.56
N LYS A 275 2.00 -15.76 -2.43
CA LYS A 275 2.97 -14.83 -3.04
C LYS A 275 3.13 -13.52 -2.27
N LEU A 276 2.41 -13.34 -1.15
CA LEU A 276 2.52 -12.13 -0.36
C LEU A 276 3.92 -11.98 0.23
N PRO A 277 4.55 -10.79 0.12
CA PRO A 277 5.83 -10.55 0.77
C PRO A 277 5.65 -10.61 2.30
N THR A 278 6.52 -11.37 2.96
CA THR A 278 6.57 -11.42 4.43
C THR A 278 7.97 -11.07 4.91
N TYR A 279 8.05 -10.47 6.09
CA TYR A 279 9.32 -10.31 6.79
C TYR A 279 9.24 -10.96 8.15
N HIS A 280 10.25 -11.76 8.47
CA HIS A 280 10.28 -12.58 9.67
C HIS A 280 11.34 -12.10 10.65
N PHE A 281 10.90 -11.71 11.84
CA PHE A 281 11.75 -11.54 13.01
C PHE A 281 11.96 -12.86 13.78
N CYS A 282 11.14 -13.87 13.50
CA CYS A 282 11.19 -15.15 14.18
C CYS A 282 11.97 -16.19 13.36
N GLN A 283 12.58 -17.16 14.05
CA GLN A 283 13.35 -18.24 13.41
C GLN A 283 12.47 -19.22 12.63
N LYS A 284 11.21 -19.41 13.03
CA LYS A 284 10.29 -20.40 12.43
C LYS A 284 9.89 -20.10 11.00
N LYS A 285 9.96 -18.83 10.57
CA LYS A 285 9.58 -18.34 9.23
C LYS A 285 8.31 -19.00 8.63
N PRO A 286 7.17 -19.02 9.35
CA PRO A 286 5.96 -19.68 8.86
C PRO A 286 5.34 -18.92 7.68
N LYS A 287 4.67 -19.63 6.78
CA LYS A 287 3.79 -19.01 5.78
C LYS A 287 2.54 -18.40 6.44
N VAL A 288 1.89 -17.48 5.73
CA VAL A 288 0.57 -16.95 6.13
C VAL A 288 -0.42 -18.11 6.19
N LYS A 289 -1.07 -18.29 7.34
CA LYS A 289 -2.10 -19.33 7.53
C LYS A 289 -3.47 -18.76 7.19
N PHE A 290 -4.17 -19.45 6.31
CA PHE A 290 -5.51 -19.07 5.89
C PHE A 290 -6.31 -20.31 5.46
N THR A 291 -7.64 -20.18 5.48
CA THR A 291 -8.57 -21.19 4.98
C THR A 291 -9.61 -20.52 4.10
N THR A 292 -9.81 -21.06 2.90
CA THR A 292 -10.85 -20.60 1.98
C THR A 292 -12.01 -21.60 1.95
N LYS A 293 -13.22 -21.13 2.23
CA LYS A 293 -14.47 -21.92 2.12
C LYS A 293 -15.41 -21.29 1.10
N ILE A 294 -15.98 -22.12 0.23
CA ILE A 294 -17.06 -21.72 -0.67
C ILE A 294 -18.37 -22.24 -0.10
N ILE A 295 -19.34 -21.34 0.08
CA ILE A 295 -20.66 -21.66 0.64
C ILE A 295 -21.72 -21.48 -0.43
N ASN A 296 -22.59 -22.48 -0.60
CA ASN A 296 -23.63 -22.48 -1.62
C ASN A 296 -24.80 -21.57 -1.24
N VAL A 297 -25.19 -20.68 -2.16
CA VAL A 297 -26.32 -19.77 -2.03
C VAL A 297 -27.50 -20.30 -2.84
N TYR A 298 -28.66 -20.45 -2.20
CA TYR A 298 -29.88 -20.95 -2.81
C TYR A 298 -30.92 -19.85 -2.98
N GLN A 299 -31.63 -19.85 -4.10
CA GLN A 299 -32.79 -19.00 -4.36
C GLN A 299 -33.96 -19.89 -4.81
N ARG A 300 -35.06 -19.90 -4.04
CA ARG A 300 -36.21 -20.79 -4.28
C ARG A 300 -35.77 -22.26 -4.45
N ASP A 301 -34.92 -22.72 -3.53
CA ASP A 301 -34.34 -24.07 -3.48
C ASP A 301 -33.44 -24.50 -4.65
N ALA A 302 -33.27 -23.64 -5.65
CA ALA A 302 -32.28 -23.82 -6.70
C ALA A 302 -30.92 -23.21 -6.31
N LEU A 303 -29.81 -23.86 -6.66
CA LEU A 303 -28.48 -23.29 -6.51
C LEU A 303 -28.37 -22.03 -7.39
N TYR A 304 -28.23 -20.88 -6.72
CA TYR A 304 -28.09 -19.57 -7.33
C TYR A 304 -26.62 -19.23 -7.60
N GLY A 305 -25.75 -19.53 -6.62
CA GLY A 305 -24.40 -19.01 -6.64
C GLY A 305 -23.60 -19.34 -5.39
N TYR A 306 -22.53 -18.58 -5.18
CA TYR A 306 -21.52 -18.87 -4.18
C TYR A 306 -21.13 -17.65 -3.35
N VAL A 307 -20.94 -17.83 -2.05
CA VAL A 307 -20.19 -16.92 -1.18
C VAL A 307 -18.79 -17.52 -0.97
N CYS A 308 -17.76 -16.69 -1.03
CA CYS A 308 -16.40 -17.09 -0.72
C CYS A 308 -15.98 -16.46 0.61
N VAL A 309 -15.56 -17.27 1.57
CA VAL A 309 -15.03 -16.81 2.85
C VAL A 309 -13.56 -17.15 2.94
N VAL A 310 -12.72 -16.15 3.22
CA VAL A 310 -11.29 -16.32 3.49
C VAL A 310 -11.05 -16.01 4.96
N ARG A 311 -10.77 -17.05 5.75
CA ARG A 311 -10.35 -16.92 7.15
C ARG A 311 -8.83 -16.77 7.18
N VAL A 312 -8.33 -15.70 7.81
CA VAL A 312 -6.90 -15.42 7.95
C VAL A 312 -6.54 -15.50 9.43
N GLU A 313 -5.51 -16.28 9.78
CA GLU A 313 -5.01 -16.34 11.15
C GLU A 313 -4.06 -15.18 11.45
N PRO A 314 -3.94 -14.74 12.72
CA PRO A 314 -2.93 -13.75 13.09
C PRO A 314 -1.52 -14.23 12.74
N PHE A 315 -0.71 -13.32 12.20
CA PHE A 315 0.66 -13.62 11.81
C PHE A 315 1.67 -13.10 12.83
N CYS A 316 2.67 -13.92 13.13
CA CYS A 316 3.64 -13.64 14.18
C CYS A 316 4.59 -12.45 13.87
N CYS A 317 4.82 -12.16 12.59
CA CYS A 317 5.67 -11.06 12.13
C CYS A 317 4.86 -10.07 11.28
N VAL A 318 5.33 -9.72 10.07
CA VAL A 318 4.63 -8.79 9.18
C VAL A 318 4.36 -9.40 7.80
N VAL A 319 3.18 -9.10 7.27
CA VAL A 319 2.71 -9.47 5.92
C VAL A 319 2.39 -8.20 5.15
N PHE A 320 3.03 -8.01 4.01
CA PHE A 320 2.75 -6.92 3.08
C PHE A 320 1.67 -7.35 2.10
N ALA A 321 0.91 -6.40 1.55
CA ALA A 321 0.02 -6.69 0.43
C ALA A 321 0.76 -6.73 -0.92
N GLU A 322 1.86 -5.99 -1.03
CA GLU A 322 2.82 -5.95 -2.13
C GLU A 322 4.13 -5.34 -1.57
N ASP A 323 5.24 -5.41 -2.32
CA ASP A 323 6.45 -4.66 -1.96
C ASP A 323 6.13 -3.17 -1.74
N PRO A 324 6.82 -2.48 -0.82
CA PRO A 324 6.58 -1.06 -0.56
C PRO A 324 6.78 -0.20 -1.80
N ASP A 325 6.02 0.88 -1.92
CA ASP A 325 6.27 1.93 -2.91
C ASP A 325 7.38 2.85 -2.40
N SER A 326 8.60 2.31 -2.44
CA SER A 326 9.82 3.00 -2.05
C SER A 326 10.94 2.60 -3.01
N TRP A 327 11.79 3.55 -3.35
CA TRP A 327 12.83 3.37 -4.37
C TRP A 327 14.19 3.79 -3.85
N ILE A 328 15.24 3.22 -4.44
CA ILE A 328 16.65 3.58 -4.25
C ILE A 328 17.34 3.72 -5.60
N LEU A 329 18.45 4.44 -5.62
CA LEU A 329 19.34 4.49 -6.78
C LEU A 329 20.42 3.42 -6.60
N MET A 330 20.34 2.36 -7.39
CA MET A 330 21.30 1.25 -7.39
C MET A 330 21.89 1.10 -8.79
N GLU A 331 23.21 1.12 -8.91
CA GLU A 331 23.93 0.96 -10.19
C GLU A 331 23.39 1.90 -11.29
N ASN A 332 23.17 3.18 -10.95
CA ASN A 332 22.60 4.21 -11.83
C ASN A 332 21.18 3.96 -12.32
N SER A 333 20.45 3.04 -11.68
CA SER A 333 19.04 2.75 -12.00
C SER A 333 18.13 2.97 -10.80
N VAL A 334 16.94 3.52 -11.04
CA VAL A 334 15.91 3.68 -10.01
C VAL A 334 15.21 2.33 -9.81
N THR A 335 15.48 1.69 -8.68
CA THR A 335 15.01 0.34 -8.36
C THR A 335 14.05 0.39 -7.17
N ARG A 336 12.93 -0.34 -7.26
CA ARG A 336 11.97 -0.47 -6.14
C ARG A 336 12.57 -1.36 -5.07
N LEU A 337 12.43 -0.98 -3.80
CA LEU A 337 12.83 -1.82 -2.68
C LEU A 337 11.91 -3.04 -2.58
N THR A 338 12.50 -4.20 -2.30
CA THR A 338 11.75 -5.36 -1.80
C THR A 338 11.29 -5.09 -0.38
N ALA A 339 10.23 -5.78 0.06
CA ALA A 339 9.77 -5.69 1.45
C ALA A 339 10.89 -5.99 2.46
N GLU A 340 11.77 -6.94 2.14
CA GLU A 340 12.91 -7.30 2.99
C GLU A 340 13.91 -6.14 3.14
N HIS A 341 14.43 -5.61 2.04
CA HIS A 341 15.38 -4.50 2.08
C HIS A 341 14.76 -3.26 2.70
N TRP A 342 13.48 -3.00 2.44
CA TRP A 342 12.76 -1.88 3.03
C TRP A 342 12.68 -1.97 4.56
N VAL A 343 12.39 -3.15 5.12
CA VAL A 343 12.35 -3.35 6.58
C VAL A 343 13.73 -3.14 7.21
N VAL A 344 14.78 -3.66 6.59
CA VAL A 344 16.17 -3.49 7.05
C VAL A 344 16.53 -2.00 7.13
N MET A 345 16.26 -1.24 6.07
CA MET A 345 16.51 0.19 6.03
C MET A 345 15.65 0.98 7.03
N MET A 346 14.38 0.61 7.20
CA MET A 346 13.47 1.26 8.16
C MET A 346 13.91 1.07 9.61
N LEU A 347 14.48 -0.09 9.94
CA LEU A 347 14.91 -0.43 11.29
C LEU A 347 16.36 -0.05 11.61
N ASP A 348 17.14 0.40 10.62
CA ASP A 348 18.58 0.65 10.78
C ASP A 348 19.32 -0.60 11.28
N ALA A 349 18.81 -1.77 10.90
CA ALA A 349 19.42 -3.04 11.25
C ALA A 349 20.60 -3.27 10.31
N GLN A 350 21.81 -3.44 10.84
CA GLN A 350 22.94 -3.88 10.02
C GLN A 350 22.61 -5.28 9.46
N SER A 351 22.83 -5.43 8.15
CA SER A 351 22.68 -6.70 7.42
C SER A 351 23.66 -7.74 7.92
#